data_AF-A0A6J4TD90-F1
#
_entry.id   AF-A0A6J4TD90-F1
#
_cell.length_a   1.000
_cell.length_b   1.000
_cell.length_c   1.000
_cell.angle_alpha   90.00
_cell.angle_beta   90.00
_cell.angle_gamma   90.00
#
_symmetry.space_group_name_H-M   'P 1'
#
loop_
_entity.id
_entity.type
_entity.pdbx_description
1 polymer ?
#
loop_
_entity_poly.entity_id
_entity_poly.type
_entity_poly.pdbx_seq_one_letter_code
_entity_poly.pdbx_strand_id
1 'polypeptide(L)'
;MTPSVVLAGGVRKNALTREQVIEKILRWNALYGEPPSTADWNPSLARWRAQEWRIERYRLGDPETGERWPSLNSAKRLFDGSFDAAVREAGLVPHRPGPRRRAAGVARPDVEQRAPQAPREVEAELVAASERVLEAERRAVRAEERARRVASRVESADERVAEARDRARDAERRAGERVREAERRARTAERAAEQAVARVDARAEGRARRVASRVESADERVAEARDRARDAERRAGERVREADRRA
;
A
#
# COMPACT_ATOMS: atom_id res chain seq x y z
N MET A 1 35.96 69.05 0.91
CA MET A 1 36.04 68.12 -0.23
C MET A 1 35.31 66.85 0.15
N THR A 2 34.08 66.76 -0.37
CA THR A 2 33.45 65.61 -1.06
C THR A 2 33.60 64.17 -0.52
N PRO A 3 32.57 63.35 -0.74
CA PRO A 3 31.86 62.60 0.30
C PRO A 3 31.78 61.10 -0.11
N SER A 4 30.66 60.43 0.21
CA SER A 4 30.24 59.09 -0.25
C SER A 4 30.75 57.95 0.64
N VAL A 5 29.94 56.96 1.04
CA VAL A 5 29.02 56.19 0.19
C VAL A 5 27.80 55.69 0.98
N VAL A 6 26.63 55.87 0.36
CA VAL A 6 25.38 55.13 0.61
C VAL A 6 25.48 53.75 -0.03
N LEU A 7 25.28 52.67 0.73
CA LEU A 7 24.88 51.34 0.25
C LEU A 7 23.83 50.79 1.24
N ALA A 8 22.54 50.83 0.91
CA ALA A 8 21.83 49.83 0.11
C ALA A 8 21.28 48.66 0.97
N GLY A 9 19.94 48.57 1.03
CA GLY A 9 19.25 47.27 1.01
C GLY A 9 19.25 46.41 2.27
N GLY A 10 19.06 46.96 3.46
CA GLY A 10 18.75 46.17 4.64
C GLY A 10 17.26 45.91 4.77
N VAL A 11 16.75 44.78 4.26
CA VAL A 11 15.39 44.29 4.53
C VAL A 11 15.13 44.39 6.04
N ARG A 12 14.15 45.21 6.44
CA ARG A 12 13.76 45.32 7.86
C ARG A 12 13.35 43.92 8.29
N LYS A 13 14.14 43.28 9.17
CA LYS A 13 13.73 42.06 9.86
C LYS A 13 12.37 42.36 10.48
N ASN A 14 11.30 41.70 10.01
CA ASN A 14 9.94 41.93 10.47
C ASN A 14 9.94 41.99 11.99
N ALA A 15 9.69 43.18 12.53
CA ALA A 15 9.64 43.37 13.97
C ALA A 15 8.43 42.57 14.45
N LEU A 16 8.68 41.57 15.30
CA LEU A 16 7.64 40.75 15.91
C LEU A 16 6.60 41.69 16.54
N THR A 17 5.33 41.56 16.15
CA THR A 17 4.23 42.36 16.73
C THR A 17 3.67 41.70 17.99
N ARG A 18 2.86 42.45 18.74
CA ARG A 18 2.21 41.95 19.96
C ARG A 18 1.30 40.76 19.65
N GLU A 19 0.56 40.84 18.57
CA GLU A 19 -0.37 39.82 18.07
C GLU A 19 0.37 38.55 17.64
N GLN A 20 1.53 38.70 16.98
CA GLN A 20 2.37 37.56 16.60
C GLN A 20 2.91 36.81 17.82
N VAL A 21 3.25 37.52 18.90
CA VAL A 21 3.62 36.86 20.16
C VAL A 21 2.45 36.08 20.74
N ILE A 22 1.25 36.67 20.77
CA ILE A 22 0.03 36.00 21.25
C ILE A 22 -0.25 34.74 20.44
N GLU A 23 -0.18 34.83 19.10
CA GLU A 23 -0.36 33.69 18.21
C GLU A 23 0.66 32.58 18.50
N LYS A 24 1.94 32.93 18.67
CA LYS A 24 2.98 31.94 19.00
C LYS A 24 2.78 31.32 20.39
N ILE A 25 2.26 32.07 21.37
CA ILE A 25 1.90 31.52 22.69
C ILE A 25 0.77 30.50 22.56
N LEU A 26 -0.27 30.81 21.77
CA LEU A 26 -1.39 29.91 21.52
C LEU A 26 -0.95 28.65 20.77
N ARG A 27 -0.14 28.80 19.73
CA ARG A 27 0.44 27.67 18.98
C ARG A 27 1.30 26.78 19.86
N TRP A 28 2.15 27.37 20.70
CA TRP A 28 2.93 26.61 21.67
C TRP A 28 2.03 25.79 22.60
N ASN A 29 0.98 26.40 23.14
CA ASN A 29 0.02 25.72 24.00
C ASN A 29 -0.76 24.62 23.28
N ALA A 30 -1.14 24.83 22.02
CA ALA A 30 -1.78 23.81 21.20
C ALA A 30 -0.84 22.61 20.95
N LEU A 31 0.44 22.88 20.70
CA LEU A 31 1.44 21.85 20.40
C LEU A 31 1.85 21.03 21.63
N TYR A 32 2.01 21.68 22.79
CA TYR A 32 2.58 21.05 23.97
C TYR A 32 1.59 20.87 25.14
N GLY A 33 0.34 21.31 24.98
CA GLY A 33 -0.72 21.17 25.98
C GLY A 33 -0.60 22.09 27.20
N GLU A 34 0.42 22.95 27.24
CA GLU A 34 0.69 23.87 28.34
C GLU A 34 1.19 25.23 27.83
N PRO A 35 0.87 26.34 28.51
CA PRO A 35 1.38 27.65 28.12
C PRO A 35 2.90 27.68 28.22
N PRO A 36 3.59 28.39 27.30
CA PRO A 36 5.04 28.52 27.37
C PRO A 36 5.45 29.18 28.69
N SER A 37 6.47 28.64 29.33
CA SER A 37 7.15 29.27 30.45
C SER A 37 8.35 30.08 29.97
N THR A 38 8.92 30.91 30.85
CA THR A 38 10.11 31.71 30.51
C THR A 38 11.31 30.87 30.07
N ALA A 39 11.44 29.62 30.55
CA ALA A 39 12.54 28.73 30.16
C ALA A 39 12.35 28.13 28.76
N ASP A 40 11.11 28.02 28.29
CA ASP A 40 10.80 27.48 26.96
C ASP A 40 11.31 28.38 25.84
N TRP A 41 11.25 29.70 26.04
CA TRP A 41 11.71 30.70 25.06
C TRP A 41 13.09 31.30 25.42
N ASN A 42 13.80 30.69 26.38
CA ASN A 42 15.15 31.08 26.80
C ASN A 42 16.04 29.84 27.02
N PRO A 43 16.78 29.40 25.98
CA PRO A 43 17.67 28.24 26.06
C PRO A 43 18.70 28.31 27.19
N SER A 44 19.21 29.50 27.52
CA SER A 44 20.18 29.68 28.61
C SER A 44 19.55 29.42 29.98
N LEU A 45 18.31 29.87 30.19
CA LEU A 45 17.57 29.62 31.43
C LEU A 45 17.17 28.14 31.55
N ALA A 46 16.76 27.50 30.45
CA ALA A 46 16.50 26.06 30.42
C ALA A 46 17.75 25.26 30.77
N ARG A 47 18.92 25.64 30.23
CA ARG A 47 20.21 25.00 30.56
C ARG A 47 20.55 25.14 32.03
N TRP A 48 20.40 26.34 32.61
CA TRP A 48 20.68 26.56 34.03
C TRP A 48 19.77 25.72 34.95
N ARG A 49 18.56 25.39 34.50
CA ARG A 49 17.62 24.51 35.22
C ARG A 49 17.75 23.02 34.87
N ALA A 50 18.75 22.63 34.09
CA ALA A 50 18.94 21.26 33.60
C ALA A 50 17.69 20.71 32.85
N GLN A 51 16.97 21.58 32.12
CA GLN A 51 15.77 21.23 31.35
C GLN A 51 16.09 21.15 29.85
N GLU A 52 16.89 20.16 29.45
CA GLU A 52 17.40 20.04 28.07
C GLU A 52 16.28 19.87 27.02
N TRP A 53 15.20 19.17 27.38
CA TRP A 53 14.04 18.97 26.51
C TRP A 53 13.38 20.29 26.08
N ARG A 54 13.47 21.35 26.88
CA ARG A 54 12.96 22.69 26.51
C ARG A 54 13.83 23.37 25.46
N ILE A 55 15.14 23.15 25.51
CA ILE A 55 16.09 23.66 24.52
C ILE A 55 15.82 23.00 23.16
N GLU A 56 15.53 21.71 23.17
CA GLU A 56 15.18 20.96 21.96
C GLU A 56 13.87 21.47 21.34
N ARG A 57 12.79 21.59 22.13
CA ARG A 57 11.51 22.19 21.67
C ARG A 57 11.70 23.59 21.08
N TYR A 58 12.51 24.43 21.72
CA TYR A 58 12.83 25.76 21.21
C TYR A 58 13.54 25.73 19.85
N ARG A 59 14.50 24.80 19.67
CA ARG A 59 15.28 24.66 18.44
C ARG A 59 14.50 24.07 17.28
N LEU A 60 13.56 23.16 17.58
CA LEU A 60 12.69 22.55 16.58
C LEU A 60 11.82 23.60 15.86
N GLY A 61 11.49 24.69 16.56
CA GLY A 61 10.59 25.71 16.03
C GLY A 61 9.14 25.25 16.03
N ASP A 62 8.30 26.01 15.34
CA ASP A 62 6.91 25.65 15.08
C ASP A 62 6.88 24.64 13.93
N PRO A 63 6.49 23.37 14.17
CA PRO A 63 6.54 22.31 13.16
C PRO A 63 5.57 22.54 12.00
N GLU A 64 4.50 23.32 12.20
CA GLU A 64 3.51 23.58 11.15
C GLU A 64 3.96 24.69 10.19
N THR A 65 4.68 25.70 10.70
CA THR A 65 5.11 26.85 9.90
C THR A 65 6.61 26.82 9.55
N GLY A 66 7.39 25.98 10.22
CA GLY A 66 8.86 25.97 10.15
C GLY A 66 9.52 27.20 10.77
N GLU A 67 8.74 28.10 11.39
CA GLU A 67 9.24 29.33 11.98
C GLU A 67 9.89 29.09 13.34
N ARG A 68 10.93 29.85 13.66
CA ARG A 68 11.56 29.77 14.98
C ARG A 68 10.67 30.42 16.04
N TRP A 69 10.65 29.83 17.22
CA TRP A 69 10.03 30.47 18.38
C TRP A 69 10.73 31.79 18.72
N PRO A 70 9.98 32.84 19.06
CA PRO A 70 10.58 34.12 19.40
C PRO A 70 11.43 34.00 20.67
N SER A 71 12.47 34.82 20.78
CA SER A 71 13.25 34.87 22.02
C SER A 71 12.42 35.48 23.16
N LEU A 72 12.65 35.04 24.40
CA LEU A 72 12.00 35.58 25.59
C LEU A 72 12.08 37.11 25.66
N ASN A 73 13.24 37.69 25.33
CA ASN A 73 13.46 39.14 25.40
C ASN A 73 12.70 39.88 24.29
N SER A 74 12.61 39.30 23.09
CA SER A 74 11.80 39.86 22.00
C SER A 74 10.32 39.84 22.35
N ALA A 75 9.83 38.74 22.93
CA ALA A 75 8.44 38.59 23.32
C ALA A 75 8.06 39.55 24.45
N LYS A 76 8.78 39.54 25.58
CA LYS A 76 8.40 40.34 26.76
C LYS A 76 8.48 41.85 26.55
N ARG A 77 9.31 42.34 25.61
CA ARG A 77 9.47 43.77 25.33
C ARG A 77 8.16 44.43 24.88
N LEU A 78 7.27 43.65 24.27
CA LEU A 78 5.98 44.10 23.76
C LEU A 78 4.87 44.13 24.84
N PHE A 79 5.17 43.64 26.04
CA PHE A 79 4.24 43.48 27.17
C PHE A 79 4.87 44.00 28.47
N ASP A 80 5.38 45.24 28.43
CA ASP A 80 5.94 45.95 29.59
C ASP A 80 7.04 45.17 30.34
N GLY A 81 7.80 44.35 29.60
CA GLY A 81 8.88 43.53 30.15
C GLY A 81 8.41 42.24 30.83
N SER A 82 7.11 41.93 30.81
CA SER A 82 6.51 40.78 31.48
C SER A 82 6.05 39.72 30.49
N PHE A 83 6.70 38.56 30.52
CA PHE A 83 6.26 37.42 29.70
C PHE A 83 4.93 36.84 30.19
N ASP A 84 4.69 36.83 31.51
CA ASP A 84 3.42 36.41 32.09
C ASP A 84 2.26 37.31 31.65
N ALA A 85 2.52 38.59 31.37
CA ALA A 85 1.50 39.49 30.80
C ALA A 85 1.11 39.05 29.39
N ALA A 86 2.09 38.67 28.56
CA ALA A 86 1.84 38.11 27.23
C ALA A 86 1.00 36.82 27.28
N VAL A 87 1.30 35.93 28.23
CA VAL A 87 0.54 34.67 28.41
C VAL A 87 -0.89 34.93 28.88
N ARG A 88 -1.10 35.88 29.80
CA ARG A 88 -2.45 36.30 30.21
C ARG A 88 -3.25 36.91 29.07
N GLU A 89 -2.61 37.72 28.25
CA GLU A 89 -3.26 38.36 27.11
C GLU A 89 -3.62 37.38 26.00
N ALA A 90 -2.87 36.29 25.87
CA ALA A 90 -3.26 35.14 25.06
C ALA A 90 -4.43 34.32 25.66
N GLY A 91 -5.01 34.75 26.79
CA GLY A 91 -6.12 34.05 27.45
C GLY A 91 -5.70 32.81 28.22
N LEU A 92 -4.39 32.61 28.46
CA LEU A 92 -3.86 31.45 29.17
C LEU A 92 -3.43 31.85 30.59
N VAL A 93 -3.39 30.86 31.49
CA VAL A 93 -2.94 31.05 32.86
C VAL A 93 -1.42 30.84 32.92
N PRO A 94 -0.60 31.85 33.27
CA PRO A 94 0.84 31.68 33.38
C PRO A 94 1.22 30.66 34.45
N HIS A 95 2.35 29.99 34.26
CA HIS A 95 2.92 29.09 35.26
C HIS A 95 3.06 29.80 36.60
N ARG A 96 2.63 29.13 37.68
CA ARG A 96 2.67 29.69 39.02
C ARG A 96 4.11 30.07 39.35
N PRO A 97 4.40 31.35 39.68
CA PRO A 97 5.76 31.72 40.06
C PRO A 97 6.16 30.86 41.27
N GLY A 98 7.32 30.22 41.16
CA GLY A 98 7.91 29.49 42.27
C GLY A 98 8.07 30.40 43.49
N PRO A 99 8.26 29.84 44.70
CA PRO A 99 8.35 30.60 45.93
C PRO A 99 9.35 31.76 45.77
N ARG A 100 8.85 32.99 45.80
CA ARG A 100 9.69 34.19 45.69
C ARG A 100 10.68 34.17 46.85
N ARG A 101 11.97 34.40 46.56
CA ARG A 101 12.92 34.76 47.61
C ARG A 101 12.38 36.01 48.28
N ARG A 102 12.27 35.95 49.61
CA ARG A 102 11.81 37.09 50.42
C ARG A 102 12.80 38.23 50.27
N ALA A 103 12.33 39.47 50.39
CA ALA A 103 13.21 40.62 50.47
C ALA A 103 14.23 40.41 51.61
N ALA A 104 15.48 40.79 51.38
CA ALA A 104 16.52 40.74 52.41
C ALA A 104 16.05 41.55 53.63
N GLY A 105 16.05 40.93 54.81
CA GLY A 105 15.63 41.56 56.07
C GLY A 105 14.21 41.25 56.55
N VAL A 106 13.38 40.55 55.77
CA VAL A 106 12.05 40.10 56.25
C VAL A 106 12.22 38.83 57.08
N ALA A 107 12.04 38.95 58.40
CA ALA A 107 12.02 37.82 59.31
C ALA A 107 10.98 36.79 58.85
N ARG A 108 11.33 35.51 58.96
CA ARG A 108 10.38 34.40 58.72
C ARG A 108 9.22 34.61 59.71
N PRO A 109 7.94 34.59 59.29
CA PRO A 109 6.84 34.51 60.24
C PRO A 109 7.09 33.27 61.08
N ASP A 110 6.67 33.29 62.35
CA ASP A 110 6.65 32.11 63.20
C ASP A 110 5.79 31.06 62.49
N VAL A 111 6.47 30.19 61.76
CA VAL A 111 5.90 28.96 61.27
C VAL A 111 5.86 28.12 62.51
N GLU A 112 4.67 27.87 63.06
CA GLU A 112 4.48 26.79 64.02
C GLU A 112 5.21 25.58 63.45
N GLN A 113 6.30 25.19 64.09
CA GLN A 113 7.02 24.01 63.68
C GLN A 113 6.02 22.89 63.82
N ARG A 114 5.60 22.36 62.66
CA ARG A 114 4.74 21.20 62.60
C ARG A 114 5.35 20.20 63.58
N ALA A 115 4.58 19.84 64.60
CA ALA A 115 5.02 18.88 65.61
C ALA A 115 5.71 17.73 64.89
N PRO A 116 6.90 17.27 65.36
CA PRO A 116 7.61 16.19 64.72
C PRO A 116 6.63 15.04 64.58
N GLN A 117 6.16 14.82 63.36
CA GLN A 117 5.33 13.67 63.07
C GLN A 117 6.24 12.49 63.39
N ALA A 118 5.73 11.53 64.19
CA ALA A 118 6.44 10.29 64.46
C ALA A 118 7.06 9.80 63.13
N PRO A 119 8.31 9.30 63.12
CA PRO A 119 8.95 8.85 61.90
C PRO A 119 7.94 7.98 61.18
N ARG A 120 7.42 8.46 60.04
CA ARG A 120 6.57 7.62 59.20
C ARG A 120 7.38 6.34 58.98
N GLU A 121 6.74 5.19 58.99
CA GLU A 121 7.36 3.91 58.63
C GLU A 121 7.70 3.90 57.12
N VAL A 122 8.40 4.93 56.65
CA VAL A 122 8.86 5.16 55.29
C VAL A 122 9.63 3.94 54.80
N GLU A 123 10.35 3.28 55.70
CA GLU A 123 11.07 2.04 55.41
C GLU A 123 10.11 0.89 55.05
N ALA A 124 9.01 0.70 55.78
CA ALA A 124 8.01 -0.32 55.46
C ALA A 124 7.26 0.02 54.16
N GLU A 125 6.93 1.30 53.94
CA GLU A 125 6.33 1.75 52.68
C GLU A 125 7.28 1.58 51.49
N LEU A 126 8.58 1.82 51.68
CA LEU A 126 9.61 1.65 50.65
C LEU A 126 9.77 0.17 50.30
N VAL A 127 9.81 -0.72 51.30
CA VAL A 127 9.84 -2.18 51.09
C VAL A 127 8.62 -2.64 50.31
N ALA A 128 7.41 -2.22 50.73
CA ALA A 128 6.17 -2.55 50.02
C ALA A 128 6.12 -1.97 48.59
N ALA A 129 6.73 -0.80 48.35
CA ALA A 129 6.88 -0.23 47.02
C ALA A 129 7.85 -1.06 46.16
N SER A 130 8.99 -1.45 46.70
CA SER A 130 9.98 -2.31 46.03
C SER A 130 9.40 -3.68 45.68
N GLU A 131 8.63 -4.30 46.57
CA GLU A 131 7.95 -5.58 46.29
C GLU A 131 6.94 -5.46 45.14
N ARG A 132 6.16 -4.38 45.10
CA ARG A 132 5.22 -4.10 43.99
C ARG A 132 5.95 -3.90 42.66
N VAL A 133 7.10 -3.25 42.67
CA VAL A 133 7.95 -3.10 41.46
C VAL A 133 8.45 -4.47 40.99
N LEU A 134 9.01 -5.28 41.88
CA LEU A 134 9.48 -6.63 41.55
C LEU A 134 8.35 -7.53 41.03
N GLU A 135 7.15 -7.41 41.58
CA GLU A 135 5.98 -8.14 41.07
C GLU A 135 5.56 -7.64 39.68
N ALA A 136 5.56 -6.32 39.45
CA ALA A 136 5.29 -5.74 38.15
C ALA A 136 6.32 -6.20 37.11
N GLU A 137 7.60 -6.24 37.45
CA GLU A 137 8.67 -6.77 36.59
C GLU A 137 8.45 -8.24 36.25
N ARG A 138 8.14 -9.09 37.24
CA ARG A 138 7.80 -10.50 37.00
C ARG A 138 6.59 -10.66 36.07
N ARG A 139 5.59 -9.78 36.20
CA ARG A 139 4.43 -9.77 35.28
C ARG A 139 4.83 -9.33 33.88
N ALA A 140 5.70 -8.32 33.74
CA ALA A 140 6.21 -7.84 32.47
C ALA A 140 7.00 -8.93 31.73
N VAL A 141 7.94 -9.60 32.40
CA VAL A 141 8.71 -10.72 31.82
C VAL A 141 7.77 -11.83 31.30
N ARG A 142 6.78 -12.23 32.12
CA ARG A 142 5.78 -13.23 31.69
C ARG A 142 4.91 -12.75 30.53
N ALA A 143 4.65 -11.45 30.41
CA ALA A 143 3.92 -10.88 29.29
C ALA A 143 4.79 -10.89 28.02
N GLU A 144 6.06 -10.52 28.13
CA GLU A 144 7.03 -10.55 27.03
C GLU A 144 7.24 -11.96 26.48
N GLU A 145 7.41 -12.96 27.35
CA GLU A 145 7.53 -14.35 26.89
C GLU A 145 6.26 -14.83 26.17
N ARG A 146 5.08 -14.43 26.67
CA ARG A 146 3.82 -14.75 25.98
C ARG A 146 3.75 -14.06 24.62
N ALA A 147 4.16 -12.79 24.54
CA ALA A 147 4.23 -12.07 23.27
C ALA A 147 5.21 -12.74 22.29
N ARG A 148 6.40 -13.15 22.74
CA ARG A 148 7.38 -13.89 21.92
C ARG A 148 6.81 -15.21 21.40
N ARG A 149 6.13 -15.98 22.27
CA ARG A 149 5.46 -17.24 21.87
C ARG A 149 4.36 -17.00 20.83
N VAL A 150 3.58 -15.92 20.97
CA VAL A 150 2.56 -15.55 19.97
C VAL A 150 3.22 -15.13 18.66
N ALA A 151 4.26 -14.29 18.70
CA ALA A 151 4.99 -13.86 17.52
C ALA A 151 5.55 -15.05 16.72
N SER A 152 6.22 -15.98 17.40
CA SER A 152 6.74 -17.21 16.76
C SER A 152 5.62 -18.06 16.16
N ARG A 153 4.44 -18.15 16.79
CA ARG A 153 3.29 -18.86 16.22
C ARG A 153 2.74 -18.17 14.98
N VAL A 154 2.72 -16.85 14.94
CA VAL A 154 2.29 -16.07 13.77
C VAL A 154 3.27 -16.30 12.62
N GLU A 155 4.57 -16.22 12.88
CA GLU A 155 5.61 -16.50 11.88
C GLU A 155 5.47 -17.90 11.29
N SER A 156 5.35 -18.93 12.13
CA SER A 156 5.10 -20.30 11.64
C SER A 156 3.77 -20.46 10.89
N ALA A 157 2.75 -19.66 11.23
CA ALA A 157 1.49 -19.67 10.50
C ALA A 157 1.64 -19.02 9.12
N ASP A 158 2.38 -17.92 9.03
CA ASP A 158 2.67 -17.23 7.76
C ASP A 158 3.49 -18.12 6.82
N GLU A 159 4.48 -18.84 7.34
CA GLU A 159 5.25 -19.84 6.57
C GLU A 159 4.32 -20.93 5.99
N ARG A 160 3.42 -21.48 6.81
CA ARG A 160 2.45 -22.50 6.34
C ARG A 160 1.50 -21.95 5.28
N VAL A 161 1.09 -20.69 5.41
CA VAL A 161 0.24 -20.01 4.41
C VAL A 161 1.02 -19.81 3.11
N ALA A 162 2.29 -19.42 3.18
CA ALA A 162 3.15 -19.30 2.01
C ALA A 162 3.32 -20.65 1.29
N GLU A 163 3.65 -21.72 2.02
CA GLU A 163 3.75 -23.08 1.47
C GLU A 163 2.43 -23.57 0.86
N ALA A 164 1.29 -23.27 1.49
CA ALA A 164 -0.02 -23.62 0.94
C ALA A 164 -0.30 -22.88 -0.38
N ARG A 165 0.08 -21.60 -0.48
CA ARG A 165 -0.05 -20.80 -1.70
C ARG A 165 0.81 -21.35 -2.83
N ASP A 166 2.05 -21.73 -2.54
CA ASP A 166 2.94 -22.29 -3.55
C ASP A 166 2.47 -23.66 -4.05
N ARG A 167 1.95 -24.51 -3.14
CA ARG A 167 1.29 -25.76 -3.53
C ARG A 167 0.05 -25.53 -4.42
N ALA A 168 -0.75 -24.50 -4.12
CA ALA A 168 -1.91 -24.14 -4.94
C ALA A 168 -1.49 -23.70 -6.36
N ARG A 169 -0.49 -22.82 -6.47
CA ARG A 169 0.08 -22.38 -7.75
C ARG A 169 0.63 -23.55 -8.57
N ASP A 170 1.30 -24.48 -7.91
CA ASP A 170 1.81 -25.70 -8.55
C ASP A 170 0.69 -26.60 -9.07
N ALA A 171 -0.37 -26.78 -8.29
CA ALA A 171 -1.55 -27.54 -8.71
C ALA A 171 -2.24 -26.89 -9.91
N GLU A 172 -2.41 -25.57 -9.89
CA GLU A 172 -2.97 -24.78 -11.01
C GLU A 172 -2.13 -24.93 -12.27
N ARG A 173 -0.79 -24.81 -12.17
CA ARG A 173 0.11 -25.00 -13.32
C ARG A 173 -0.06 -26.39 -13.94
N ARG A 174 -0.05 -27.45 -13.12
CA ARG A 174 -0.23 -28.84 -13.60
C ARG A 174 -1.62 -29.07 -14.19
N ALA A 175 -2.66 -28.44 -13.64
CA ALA A 175 -4.00 -28.50 -14.21
C ALA A 175 -4.03 -27.82 -15.59
N GLY A 176 -3.46 -26.62 -15.70
CA GLY A 176 -3.36 -25.89 -16.97
C GLY A 176 -2.57 -26.65 -18.04
N GLU A 177 -1.47 -27.30 -17.68
CA GLU A 177 -0.71 -28.15 -18.59
C GLU A 177 -1.53 -29.33 -19.11
N ARG A 178 -2.27 -30.02 -18.24
CA ARG A 178 -3.16 -31.13 -18.62
C ARG A 178 -4.28 -30.68 -19.58
N VAL A 179 -4.88 -29.51 -19.32
CA VAL A 179 -5.90 -28.94 -20.21
C VAL A 179 -5.31 -28.65 -21.60
N ARG A 180 -4.16 -27.97 -21.66
CA ARG A 180 -3.49 -27.67 -22.94
C ARG A 180 -3.10 -28.94 -23.70
N GLU A 181 -2.67 -29.98 -23.00
CA GLU A 181 -2.36 -31.27 -23.62
C GLU A 181 -3.62 -31.95 -24.17
N ALA A 182 -4.71 -31.96 -23.40
CA ALA A 182 -5.99 -32.49 -23.85
C ALA A 182 -6.51 -31.74 -25.09
N GLU A 183 -6.43 -30.41 -25.12
CA GLU A 183 -6.79 -29.60 -26.29
C GLU A 183 -5.94 -29.93 -27.51
N ARG A 184 -4.61 -30.10 -27.35
CA ARG A 184 -3.73 -30.51 -28.45
C ARG A 184 -4.11 -31.87 -29.02
N ARG A 185 -4.41 -32.83 -28.15
CA ARG A 185 -4.87 -34.16 -28.56
C ARG A 185 -6.22 -34.09 -29.28
N ALA A 186 -7.17 -33.31 -28.76
CA ALA A 186 -8.47 -33.10 -29.38
C ALA A 186 -8.34 -32.51 -30.80
N ARG A 187 -7.54 -31.45 -30.98
CA ARG A 187 -7.28 -30.84 -32.30
C ARG A 187 -6.63 -31.81 -33.28
N THR A 188 -5.77 -32.68 -32.78
CA THR A 188 -5.10 -33.69 -33.62
C THR A 188 -6.09 -34.78 -34.05
N ALA A 189 -6.95 -35.23 -33.12
CA ALA A 189 -8.01 -36.18 -33.41
C ALA A 189 -9.03 -35.61 -34.40
N GLU A 190 -9.42 -34.35 -34.25
CA GLU A 190 -10.32 -33.63 -35.16
C GLU A 190 -9.75 -33.59 -36.58
N ARG A 191 -8.49 -33.15 -36.75
CA ARG A 191 -7.82 -33.15 -38.07
C ARG A 191 -7.73 -34.55 -38.67
N ALA A 192 -7.48 -35.57 -37.86
CA ALA A 192 -7.43 -36.95 -38.33
C ALA A 192 -8.81 -37.43 -38.81
N ALA A 193 -9.88 -37.03 -38.11
CA ALA A 193 -11.26 -37.31 -38.50
C ALA A 193 -11.63 -36.60 -39.81
N GLU A 194 -11.30 -35.31 -39.95
CA GLU A 194 -11.51 -34.55 -41.20
C GLU A 194 -10.79 -35.21 -42.38
N GLN A 195 -9.54 -35.62 -42.21
CA GLN A 195 -8.79 -36.34 -43.25
C GLN A 195 -9.42 -37.69 -43.58
N ALA A 196 -9.95 -38.41 -42.59
CA ALA A 196 -10.63 -39.68 -42.82
C ALA A 196 -11.91 -39.48 -43.64
N VAL A 197 -12.71 -38.47 -43.33
CA VAL A 197 -13.91 -38.09 -44.09
C VAL A 197 -13.54 -37.74 -45.53
N ALA A 198 -12.55 -36.86 -45.73
CA ALA A 198 -12.09 -36.48 -47.07
C ALA A 198 -11.62 -37.69 -47.91
N ARG A 199 -10.98 -38.69 -47.29
CA ARG A 199 -10.59 -39.94 -47.98
C ARG A 199 -11.79 -40.79 -48.37
N VAL A 200 -12.83 -40.84 -47.54
CA VAL A 200 -14.07 -41.56 -47.85
C VAL A 200 -14.78 -40.89 -49.02
N ASP A 201 -14.89 -39.56 -49.00
CA ASP A 201 -15.51 -38.77 -50.07
C ASP A 201 -14.75 -38.95 -51.39
N ALA A 202 -13.42 -38.80 -51.39
CA ALA A 202 -12.60 -39.02 -52.58
C ALA A 202 -12.75 -40.44 -53.14
N ARG A 203 -12.88 -41.46 -52.28
CA ARG A 203 -13.15 -42.85 -52.70
C ARG A 203 -14.55 -43.01 -53.28
N ALA A 204 -15.55 -42.36 -52.70
CA ALA A 204 -16.93 -42.38 -53.18
C ALA A 204 -17.03 -41.72 -54.56
N GLU A 205 -16.46 -40.52 -54.73
CA GLU A 205 -16.38 -39.83 -56.02
C GLU A 205 -15.63 -40.68 -57.06
N GLY A 206 -14.48 -41.25 -56.69
CA GLY A 206 -13.72 -42.11 -57.59
C GLY A 206 -14.51 -43.34 -58.05
N ARG A 207 -15.34 -43.92 -57.18
CA ARG A 207 -16.27 -45.00 -57.56
C ARG A 207 -17.37 -44.50 -58.48
N ALA A 208 -18.00 -43.37 -58.15
CA ALA A 208 -19.05 -42.77 -58.97
C ALA A 208 -18.57 -42.48 -60.39
N ARG A 209 -17.38 -41.87 -60.54
CA ARG A 209 -16.75 -41.64 -61.86
C ARG A 209 -16.55 -42.93 -62.65
N ARG A 210 -16.03 -43.99 -62.01
CA ARG A 210 -15.86 -45.30 -62.67
C ARG A 210 -17.19 -45.93 -63.10
N VAL A 211 -18.23 -45.79 -62.29
CA VAL A 211 -19.58 -46.27 -62.65
C VAL A 211 -20.11 -45.47 -63.84
N ALA A 212 -19.98 -44.14 -63.82
CA ALA A 212 -20.41 -43.28 -64.92
C ALA A 212 -19.70 -43.66 -66.23
N SER A 213 -18.36 -43.80 -66.24
CA SER A 213 -17.63 -44.24 -67.44
C SER A 213 -18.04 -45.64 -67.91
N ARG A 214 -18.38 -46.57 -67.01
CA ARG A 214 -18.88 -47.90 -67.39
C ARG A 214 -20.25 -47.85 -68.04
N VAL A 215 -21.13 -46.96 -67.55
CA VAL A 215 -22.46 -46.73 -68.14
C VAL A 215 -22.29 -46.13 -69.54
N GLU A 216 -21.45 -45.10 -69.68
CA GLU A 216 -21.15 -44.48 -70.98
C GLU A 216 -20.62 -45.51 -72.00
N SER A 217 -19.62 -46.32 -71.63
CA SER A 217 -19.14 -47.39 -72.51
C SER A 217 -20.18 -48.50 -72.78
N ALA A 218 -21.14 -48.71 -71.87
CA ALA A 218 -22.24 -49.64 -72.12
C ALA A 218 -23.25 -49.07 -73.12
N ASP A 219 -23.58 -47.78 -72.99
CA ASP A 219 -24.47 -47.07 -73.90
C ASP A 219 -23.89 -47.00 -75.32
N GLU A 220 -22.59 -46.74 -75.45
CA GLU A 220 -21.87 -46.80 -76.74
C GLU A 220 -22.00 -48.19 -77.38
N ARG A 221 -21.73 -49.26 -76.63
CA ARG A 221 -21.88 -50.64 -77.14
C ARG A 221 -23.31 -50.98 -77.54
N VAL A 222 -24.30 -50.47 -76.81
CA VAL A 222 -25.72 -50.64 -77.16
C VAL A 222 -26.06 -49.88 -78.43
N ALA A 223 -25.55 -48.65 -78.60
CA ALA A 223 -25.70 -47.88 -79.82
C ALA A 223 -25.08 -48.59 -81.03
N GLU A 224 -23.84 -49.06 -80.92
CA GLU A 224 -23.17 -49.86 -81.96
C GLU A 224 -23.92 -51.15 -82.30
N ALA A 225 -24.47 -51.85 -81.30
CA ALA A 225 -25.26 -53.06 -81.51
C ALA A 225 -26.56 -52.75 -82.25
N ARG A 226 -27.23 -51.64 -81.93
CA ARG A 226 -28.43 -51.17 -82.63
C ARG A 226 -28.13 -50.81 -84.08
N ASP A 227 -27.02 -50.13 -84.34
CA ASP A 227 -26.64 -49.79 -85.71
C ASP A 227 -26.29 -51.04 -86.52
N ARG A 228 -25.55 -51.99 -85.94
CA ARG A 228 -25.32 -53.31 -86.57
C ARG A 228 -26.62 -54.06 -86.88
N ALA A 229 -27.60 -54.01 -85.98
CA ALA A 229 -28.91 -54.63 -86.19
C ALA A 229 -29.66 -53.96 -87.35
N ARG A 230 -29.71 -52.61 -87.38
CA ARG A 230 -30.29 -51.85 -88.50
C ARG A 230 -29.59 -52.16 -89.82
N ASP A 231 -28.27 -52.29 -89.82
CA ASP A 231 -27.50 -52.64 -91.03
C ASP A 231 -27.80 -54.06 -91.51
N ALA A 232 -27.97 -55.01 -90.58
CA ALA A 232 -28.38 -56.36 -90.90
C ALA A 232 -29.82 -56.39 -91.47
N GLU A 233 -30.75 -55.65 -90.87
CA GLU A 233 -32.13 -55.49 -91.37
C GLU A 233 -32.15 -54.87 -92.78
N ARG A 234 -31.37 -53.81 -93.03
CA ARG A 234 -31.25 -53.21 -94.37
C ARG A 234 -30.75 -54.23 -95.40
N ARG A 235 -29.67 -54.96 -95.08
CA ARG A 235 -29.13 -56.01 -95.95
C ARG A 235 -30.12 -57.15 -96.20
N ALA A 236 -30.86 -57.56 -95.17
CA ALA A 236 -31.90 -58.58 -95.31
C ALA A 236 -33.03 -58.08 -96.22
N GLY A 237 -33.51 -56.85 -96.03
CA GLY A 237 -34.51 -56.22 -96.89
C GLY A 237 -34.05 -56.06 -98.35
N GLU A 238 -32.78 -55.72 -98.58
CA GLU A 238 -32.20 -55.67 -99.92
C GLU A 238 -32.19 -57.04 -100.60
N ARG A 239 -31.78 -58.11 -99.88
CA ARG A 239 -31.81 -59.48 -100.38
C ARG A 239 -33.22 -59.95 -100.74
N VAL A 240 -34.23 -59.61 -99.93
CA VAL A 240 -35.63 -59.91 -100.24
C VAL A 240 -36.07 -59.19 -101.52
N ARG A 241 -35.78 -57.90 -101.66
CA ARG A 241 -36.09 -57.13 -102.89
C ARG A 241 -35.32 -57.61 -104.12
N GLU A 242 -34.16 -58.22 -103.95
CA GLU A 242 -33.39 -58.83 -105.04
C GLU A 242 -33.99 -60.18 -105.44
N ALA A 243 -34.41 -61.00 -104.47
CA ALA A 243 -35.13 -62.24 -104.73
C ALA A 243 -36.45 -61.99 -105.47
N ASP A 244 -37.24 -60.99 -105.03
CA ASP A 244 -38.50 -60.61 -105.68
C ASP A 244 -38.31 -60.07 -107.12
N ARG A 245 -37.14 -59.53 -107.46
CA ARG A 245 -36.82 -59.06 -108.82
C ARG A 245 -36.34 -60.16 -109.77
N ARG A 246 -35.99 -61.34 -109.25
CA ARG A 246 -35.51 -62.50 -110.02
C ARG A 246 -36.58 -63.58 -110.21
N ALA A 247 -37.73 -63.44 -109.56
CA ALA A 247 -38.93 -64.28 -109.73
C ALA A 247 -39.85 -63.70 -110.81
#